data_AF-A0A946VEZ9-F1
#
_entry.id   AF-A0A946VEZ9-F1
#
_cell.length_a   1.000
_cell.length_b   1.000
_cell.length_c   1.000
_cell.angle_alpha   90.00
_cell.angle_beta   90.00
_cell.angle_gamma   90.00
#
_symmetry.space_group_name_H-M   'P 1'
#
loop_
_entity.id
_entity.type
_entity.pdbx_description
1 polymer ?
#
loop_
_entity_poly.entity_id
_entity_poly.type
_entity_poly.pdbx_seq_one_letter_code
_entity_poly.pdbx_strand_id
1 'polypeptide(L)'
;MDNTKVNRRNFLGKTSALFTLAAIGGVASSSANAGLHFEMSSDTEGKCATCKYWGGIRKLSKDGKTVCAQSLGYCNNPESHNYHKTTTPETGPMKKWKKWGAIS
;
A
#
# COMPACT_ATOMS: atom_id res chain seq x y z
N MET A 1 -41.32 4.14 20.01
CA MET A 1 -39.91 3.76 19.81
C MET A 1 -39.40 4.53 18.61
N ASP A 2 -38.80 5.69 18.88
CA ASP A 2 -37.99 6.43 17.91
C ASP A 2 -36.72 5.64 17.58
N ASN A 3 -36.38 5.50 16.30
CA ASN A 3 -34.98 5.32 15.91
C ASN A 3 -34.69 5.83 14.48
N THR A 4 -34.28 7.10 14.44
CA THR A 4 -33.15 7.65 13.68
C THR A 4 -33.04 7.35 12.17
N LYS A 5 -33.47 8.34 11.38
CA LYS A 5 -33.05 8.57 9.98
C LYS A 5 -31.53 8.80 9.88
N VAL A 6 -30.87 8.21 8.88
CA VAL A 6 -29.75 8.87 8.18
C VAL A 6 -29.91 8.71 6.67
N ASN A 7 -30.56 9.70 6.08
CA ASN A 7 -30.69 9.88 4.63
C ASN A 7 -29.39 10.52 4.10
N ARG A 8 -28.52 9.74 3.43
CA ARG A 8 -27.26 10.23 2.82
C ARG A 8 -27.38 10.45 1.31
N ARG A 9 -28.52 10.94 0.82
CA ARG A 9 -28.68 11.32 -0.58
C ARG A 9 -29.53 12.57 -0.65
N ASN A 10 -28.86 13.70 -0.90
CA ASN A 10 -29.36 14.90 -1.56
C ASN A 10 -28.73 16.14 -0.94
N PHE A 11 -27.54 16.52 -1.38
CA PHE A 11 -27.21 17.94 -1.39
C PHE A 11 -26.03 18.28 -2.32
N LEU A 12 -26.21 18.17 -3.64
CA LEU A 12 -25.37 18.90 -4.59
C LEU A 12 -26.27 19.35 -5.74
N GLY A 13 -26.81 20.56 -5.58
CA GLY A 13 -27.68 21.16 -6.58
C GLY A 13 -28.23 22.51 -6.15
N LYS A 14 -27.35 23.49 -5.88
CA LYS A 14 -27.68 24.92 -5.94
C LYS A 14 -26.47 25.74 -6.40
N THR A 15 -26.69 26.41 -7.51
CA THR A 15 -25.84 27.35 -8.23
C THR A 15 -25.74 28.72 -7.54
N SER A 16 -24.62 29.39 -7.78
CA SER A 16 -24.41 30.85 -7.79
C SER A 16 -24.18 31.58 -6.46
N ALA A 17 -22.91 31.85 -6.15
CA ALA A 17 -22.46 33.10 -5.57
C ALA A 17 -20.96 33.31 -5.88
N LEU A 18 -20.66 34.37 -6.64
CA LEU A 18 -19.31 34.84 -6.95
C LEU A 18 -18.69 35.50 -5.71
N PHE A 19 -17.48 35.09 -5.29
CA PHE A 19 -16.55 35.95 -4.56
C PHE A 19 -15.08 35.56 -4.85
N THR A 20 -14.26 36.59 -4.82
CA THR A 20 -12.91 36.81 -5.33
C THR A 20 -11.75 36.17 -4.54
N LEU A 21 -10.64 35.98 -5.26
CA LEU A 21 -9.23 36.13 -4.84
C LEU A 21 -8.52 34.98 -4.08
N ALA A 22 -7.50 34.43 -4.78
CA ALA A 22 -6.22 33.88 -4.31
C ALA A 22 -6.19 32.80 -3.21
N ALA A 23 -5.83 31.58 -3.59
CA ALA A 23 -4.65 30.88 -3.06
C ALA A 23 -4.33 29.65 -3.92
N ILE A 24 -3.14 29.69 -4.53
CA ILE A 24 -2.28 28.57 -4.95
C ILE A 24 -2.84 27.16 -4.76
N GLY A 25 -2.99 26.46 -5.89
CA GLY A 25 -3.37 25.06 -5.96
C GLY A 25 -2.43 24.17 -5.16
N GLY A 26 -2.87 23.77 -3.97
CA GLY A 26 -2.34 22.63 -3.25
C GLY A 26 -3.35 21.50 -3.34
N VAL A 27 -3.31 20.71 -4.41
CA VAL A 27 -3.94 19.38 -4.36
C VAL A 27 -3.11 18.56 -3.37
N ALA A 28 -3.55 18.52 -2.12
CA ALA A 28 -3.01 17.60 -1.13
C ALA A 28 -3.33 16.19 -1.62
N SER A 29 -2.39 15.61 -2.38
CA SER A 29 -2.40 14.21 -2.74
C SER A 29 -2.10 13.44 -1.47
N SER A 30 -3.15 13.14 -0.70
CA SER A 30 -3.13 12.11 0.33
C SER A 30 -2.84 10.80 -0.37
N SER A 31 -1.55 10.48 -0.49
CA SER A 31 -1.07 9.24 -1.07
C SER A 31 -1.64 8.08 -0.28
N ALA A 32 -2.66 7.44 -0.82
CA ALA A 32 -3.37 6.35 -0.17
C ALA A 32 -2.40 5.16 0.05
N ASN A 33 -1.89 5.04 1.27
CA ASN A 33 -1.39 3.77 1.82
C ASN A 33 -2.54 2.93 2.39
N ALA A 34 -3.81 3.26 2.09
CA ALA A 34 -4.96 2.52 2.57
C ALA A 34 -4.80 1.01 2.25
N GLY A 35 -4.63 0.20 3.30
CA GLY A 35 -4.40 -1.25 3.22
C GLY A 35 -2.94 -1.73 3.30
N LEU A 36 -1.94 -0.84 3.29
CA LEU A 36 -0.52 -1.18 3.44
C LEU A 36 -0.09 -0.89 4.87
N HIS A 37 -0.13 -1.91 5.72
CA HIS A 37 0.09 -1.80 7.16
C HIS A 37 1.48 -2.24 7.62
N PHE A 38 2.27 -2.83 6.72
CA PHE A 38 3.61 -3.32 7.01
C PHE A 38 4.64 -2.46 6.29
N GLU A 39 5.71 -2.07 7.00
CA GLU A 39 6.82 -1.30 6.46
C GLU A 39 8.15 -1.95 6.80
N MET A 40 9.10 -1.96 5.84
CA MET A 40 10.49 -2.36 6.09
C MET A 40 11.45 -1.54 5.23
N SER A 41 12.71 -1.48 5.63
CA SER A 41 13.77 -0.88 4.80
C SER A 41 13.87 -1.61 3.46
N SER A 42 14.04 -0.86 2.37
CA SER A 42 14.29 -1.38 1.03
C SER A 42 15.57 -2.23 0.95
N ASP A 43 16.52 -1.98 1.83
CA ASP A 43 17.81 -2.69 1.89
C ASP A 43 17.69 -4.02 2.63
N THR A 44 16.51 -4.36 3.15
CA THR A 44 16.29 -5.61 3.89
C THR A 44 16.39 -6.80 2.94
N GLU A 45 17.45 -7.58 3.03
CA GLU A 45 17.60 -8.79 2.24
C GLU A 45 16.88 -9.99 2.83
N GLY A 46 16.64 -11.02 2.01
CA GLY A 46 16.16 -12.32 2.47
C GLY A 46 14.70 -12.36 2.93
N LYS A 47 13.96 -11.25 2.82
CA LYS A 47 12.56 -11.13 3.25
C LYS A 47 11.58 -11.14 2.10
N CYS A 48 10.36 -11.63 2.34
CA CYS A 48 9.33 -11.71 1.32
C CYS A 48 8.99 -10.33 0.71
N ALA A 49 8.80 -9.29 1.52
CA ALA A 49 8.43 -7.95 1.04
C ALA A 49 9.46 -7.34 0.08
N THR A 50 10.74 -7.70 0.18
CA THR A 50 11.82 -7.25 -0.72
C THR A 50 12.21 -8.27 -1.77
N CYS A 51 11.56 -9.44 -1.81
CA CYS A 51 11.86 -10.52 -2.75
C CYS A 51 11.07 -10.35 -4.05
N LYS A 52 11.68 -10.56 -5.22
CA LYS A 52 11.00 -10.47 -6.51
C LYS A 52 9.82 -11.44 -6.67
N TYR A 53 9.83 -12.56 -5.92
CA TYR A 53 8.83 -13.62 -6.00
C TYR A 53 7.59 -13.39 -5.11
N TRP A 54 7.51 -12.26 -4.41
CA TRP A 54 6.34 -11.92 -3.60
C TRP A 54 5.13 -11.57 -4.44
N GLY A 55 4.00 -12.21 -4.15
CA GLY A 55 2.71 -11.99 -4.83
C GLY A 55 1.71 -11.13 -4.06
N GLY A 56 2.05 -10.59 -2.90
CA GLY A 56 1.20 -9.65 -2.18
C GLY A 56 1.34 -8.21 -2.69
N ILE A 57 0.34 -7.37 -2.44
CA ILE A 57 0.42 -5.94 -2.80
C ILE A 57 1.51 -5.28 -1.97
N ARG A 58 2.38 -4.53 -2.65
CA ARG A 58 3.45 -3.72 -2.06
C ARG A 58 3.77 -2.53 -2.94
N LYS A 59 4.40 -1.51 -2.36
CA LYS A 59 4.96 -0.36 -3.06
C LYS A 59 6.24 0.12 -2.39
N LEU A 60 7.02 0.88 -3.13
CA LEU A 60 8.15 1.62 -2.60
C LEU A 60 7.71 3.03 -2.20
N SER A 61 8.28 3.57 -1.12
CA SER A 61 8.13 4.97 -0.74
C SER A 61 8.72 5.89 -1.81
N LYS A 62 8.32 7.16 -1.79
CA LYS A 62 8.77 8.16 -2.79
C LYS A 62 10.29 8.35 -2.81
N ASP A 63 10.94 8.19 -1.67
CA ASP A 63 12.40 8.30 -1.50
C ASP A 63 13.13 6.98 -1.77
N GLY A 64 12.42 5.90 -2.08
CA GLY A 64 12.99 4.60 -2.39
C GLY A 64 13.42 3.76 -1.19
N LYS A 65 13.35 4.29 0.03
CA LYS A 65 13.98 3.69 1.23
C LYS A 65 13.10 2.70 1.99
N THR A 66 11.80 2.73 1.75
CA THR A 66 10.83 1.95 2.51
C THR A 66 9.94 1.15 1.57
N VAL A 67 9.80 -0.14 1.83
CA VAL A 67 8.79 -1.00 1.21
C VAL A 67 7.57 -1.04 2.11
N CYS A 68 6.44 -0.55 1.60
CA CYS A 68 5.14 -0.67 2.26
C CYS A 68 4.36 -1.84 1.64
N ALA A 69 3.92 -2.81 2.44
CA ALA A 69 3.23 -4.03 1.98
C ALA A 69 1.93 -4.28 2.75
N GLN A 70 1.05 -5.11 2.17
CA GLN A 70 -0.06 -5.73 2.91
C GLN A 70 0.47 -6.72 3.94
N SER A 71 -0.34 -7.05 4.95
CA SER A 71 0.02 -7.99 6.01
C SER A 71 0.22 -9.43 5.54
N LEU A 72 -0.38 -9.81 4.41
CA LEU A 72 -0.30 -11.15 3.82
C LEU A 72 -0.07 -11.07 2.32
N GLY A 73 0.50 -12.14 1.78
CA GLY A 73 0.69 -12.32 0.35
C GLY A 73 1.15 -13.74 0.02
N TYR A 74 1.24 -14.04 -1.26
CA TYR A 74 1.54 -15.39 -1.75
C TYR A 74 3.02 -15.54 -2.10
N CYS A 75 3.63 -16.66 -1.75
CA CYS A 75 5.01 -16.94 -2.11
C CYS A 75 5.09 -17.67 -3.46
N ASN A 76 5.66 -17.01 -4.47
CA ASN A 76 5.89 -17.59 -5.81
C ASN A 76 7.33 -18.04 -6.04
N ASN A 77 8.12 -18.21 -4.97
CA ASN A 77 9.49 -18.69 -5.10
C ASN A 77 9.49 -20.23 -5.15
N PRO A 78 9.79 -20.89 -6.29
CA PRO A 78 9.75 -22.34 -6.40
C PRO A 78 10.74 -23.06 -5.48
N GLU A 79 11.75 -22.35 -4.98
CA GLU A 79 12.78 -22.91 -4.08
C GLU A 79 12.48 -22.61 -2.59
N SER A 80 11.30 -22.09 -2.26
CA SER A 80 10.88 -21.79 -0.88
C SER A 80 10.04 -22.92 -0.28
N HIS A 81 10.19 -23.18 1.02
CA HIS A 81 9.28 -24.07 1.78
C HIS A 81 7.83 -23.56 1.81
N ASN A 82 7.65 -22.27 1.55
CA ASN A 82 6.35 -21.61 1.46
C ASN A 82 5.84 -21.48 0.04
N TYR A 83 6.48 -22.12 -0.96
CA TYR A 83 6.00 -22.08 -2.34
C TYR A 83 4.52 -22.47 -2.40
N HIS A 84 3.72 -21.63 -3.06
CA HIS A 84 2.28 -21.78 -3.16
C HIS A 84 1.49 -21.68 -1.84
N LYS A 85 2.05 -21.03 -0.82
CA LYS A 85 1.38 -20.73 0.46
C LYS A 85 1.31 -19.23 0.71
N THR A 86 0.29 -18.83 1.46
CA THR A 86 0.20 -17.49 2.03
C THR A 86 1.25 -17.32 3.13
N THR A 87 1.93 -16.19 3.16
CA THR A 87 2.98 -15.88 4.12
C THR A 87 2.99 -14.39 4.45
N THR A 88 3.77 -13.99 5.45
CA THR A 88 3.89 -12.58 5.88
C THR A 88 5.05 -11.88 5.14
N PRO A 89 5.01 -10.54 5.00
CA PRO A 89 6.08 -9.76 4.38
C PRO A 89 7.47 -9.98 4.99
N GLU A 90 7.52 -10.26 6.29
CA GLU A 90 8.75 -10.46 7.08
C GLU A 90 9.28 -11.90 7.08
N THR A 91 8.59 -12.82 6.40
CA THR A 91 9.03 -14.22 6.33
C THR A 91 10.37 -14.33 5.57
N GLY A 92 11.26 -15.16 6.11
CA GLY A 92 12.65 -15.38 5.66
C GLY A 92 13.53 -15.84 6.83
N PRO A 93 14.83 -16.11 6.63
CA PRO A 93 15.60 -15.89 5.40
C PRO A 93 15.29 -16.94 4.31
N MET A 94 15.32 -16.51 3.04
CA MET A 94 15.13 -17.41 1.89
C MET A 94 16.47 -17.74 1.22
N LYS A 95 16.76 -19.03 1.01
CA LYS A 95 17.99 -19.50 0.33
C LYS A 95 18.19 -18.90 -1.07
N LYS A 96 17.09 -18.60 -1.77
CA LYS A 96 17.07 -18.12 -3.16
C LYS A 96 16.31 -16.81 -3.26
N TRP A 97 16.53 -15.93 -2.28
CA TRP A 97 16.06 -14.57 -2.35
C TRP A 97 16.68 -13.86 -3.56
N LYS A 98 15.87 -13.05 -4.23
CA LYS A 98 16.34 -12.16 -5.29
C LYS A 98 15.68 -10.81 -5.07
N LYS A 99 16.49 -9.75 -5.09
CA LYS A 99 16.04 -8.37 -4.91
C LYS A 99 14.86 -8.07 -5.83
N TRP A 100 13.81 -7.46 -5.28
CA TRP A 100 12.69 -6.97 -6.06
C TRP A 100 13.16 -5.81 -6.94
N GLY A 101 12.93 -5.91 -8.25
CA GLY A 101 13.48 -4.96 -9.24
C GLY A 101 12.98 -3.52 -9.14
N ALA A 102 11.98 -3.22 -8.30
CA ALA A 102 11.60 -1.84 -8.02
C ALA A 102 12.57 -1.16 -7.03
N ILE A 103 13.36 -1.93 -6.27
CA ILE A 103 14.33 -1.41 -5.33
C ILE A 103 15.64 -1.16 -6.07
N SER A 104 16.13 0.09 -6.05
CA SER A 104 17.43 0.50 -6.61
C SER A 104 18.57 -0.07 -5.80
#